data_AF-A0A383F746-F1
#
_entry.id   AF-A0A383F746-F1
#
_cell.length_a   1.000
_cell.length_b   1.000
_cell.length_c   1.000
_cell.angle_alpha   90.00
_cell.angle_beta   90.00
_cell.angle_gamma   90.00
#
_symmetry.space_group_name_H-M   'P 1'
#
loop_
_entity.id
_entity.type
_entity.pdbx_description
1 polymer ?
#
loop_
_entity_poly.entity_id
_entity_poly.type
_entity_poly.pdbx_seq_one_letter_code
_entity_poly.pdbx_strand_id
1 'polypeptide(L)' 'MSYIDALYKKDEDKVYVVERNGSGERVFVDYDARYVFYYPDSRGKHKSMTGETLQKITCRTSKEF' A
#
# COMPACT_ATOMS: atom_id res chain seq x y z
N MET A 1 6.81 5.74 -22.79
CA MET A 1 7.03 4.48 -22.03
C MET A 1 7.12 4.83 -20.55
N SER A 2 6.11 4.39 -19.81
CA SER A 2 5.84 4.61 -18.38
C SER A 2 6.81 3.81 -17.51
N TYR A 3 8.09 4.17 -17.51
CA TYR A 3 9.00 3.63 -16.51
C TYR A 3 8.62 4.23 -15.16
N ILE A 4 8.14 3.36 -14.26
CA ILE A 4 7.79 3.68 -12.88
C ILE A 4 8.58 2.71 -12.02
N ASP A 5 9.36 3.24 -11.08
CA ASP A 5 10.04 2.47 -10.05
C ASP A 5 9.59 2.99 -8.67
N ALA A 6 9.58 2.11 -7.67
CA ALA A 6 9.13 2.45 -6.34
C ALA A 6 10.03 1.84 -5.26
N LEU A 7 10.45 2.67 -4.31
CA LEU A 7 11.19 2.28 -3.12
C LEU A 7 10.29 2.43 -1.89
N TYR A 8 9.98 1.30 -1.26
CA TYR A 8 9.32 1.30 0.04
C TYR A 8 10.35 1.43 1.17
N LYS A 9 10.29 2.55 1.89
CA LYS A 9 11.16 2.88 3.02
C LYS A 9 10.40 2.67 4.33
N LYS A 10 10.49 1.44 4.84
CA LYS A 10 9.75 0.98 6.03
C LYS A 10 9.96 1.85 7.27
N ASP A 11 11.19 2.27 7.53
CA ASP A 11 11.53 3.03 8.75
C ASP A 11 10.87 4.42 8.79
N GLU A 12 10.49 4.94 7.62
CA GLU A 12 9.86 6.26 7.47
C GLU A 12 8.35 6.15 7.18
N ASP A 13 7.82 4.92 7.05
CA ASP A 13 6.47 4.67 6.56
C ASP A 13 6.18 5.45 5.25
N LYS A 14 7.13 5.42 4.31
CA LYS A 14 7.07 6.14 3.02
C LYS A 14 7.27 5.21 1.82
N VAL A 15 6.65 5.58 0.70
CA VAL A 15 6.92 4.99 -0.62
C VAL A 15 7.39 6.10 -1.55
N TYR A 16 8.64 6.03 -1.98
CA TYR A 16 9.19 6.94 -2.98
C TYR A 16 8.96 6.35 -4.36
N VAL A 17 8.38 7.12 -5.26
CA VAL A 17 8.10 6.72 -6.63
C VAL A 17 8.89 7.61 -7.58
N VAL A 18 9.54 6.98 -8.55
CA VAL A 18 10.17 7.66 -9.68
C VAL A 18 9.42 7.26 -10.93
N GLU A 19 8.79 8.22 -11.58
CA GLU A 19 8.06 8.01 -12.82
C GLU A 19 8.61 8.89 -13.95
N ARG A 20 8.20 8.59 -15.18
CA ARG A 20 8.43 9.47 -16.33
C ARG A 20 7.14 10.14 -16.75
N ASN A 21 7.15 11.47 -16.81
CA ASN A 21 6.01 12.24 -17.29
C ASN A 21 5.80 12.07 -18.81
N GLY A 22 4.75 12.69 -19.36
CA GLY A 22 4.44 12.64 -20.80
C GLY A 22 5.58 13.15 -21.70
N SER A 23 6.46 14.02 -21.18
CA SER A 23 7.66 14.54 -21.85
C SER A 23 8.89 13.64 -21.70
N GLY A 24 8.79 12.54 -20.95
CA GLY A 24 9.88 11.59 -20.69
C GLY A 24 10.84 11.98 -19.56
N GLU A 25 10.58 13.09 -18.86
CA GLU A 25 11.38 13.58 -17.74
C GLU A 25 11.08 12.79 -16.47
N ARG A 26 12.08 12.63 -15.60
CA ARG A 26 11.91 11.94 -14.31
C ARG A 26 11.19 12.86 -13.31
N VAL A 27 10.13 12.33 -12.70
CA VAL A 27 9.39 12.98 -11.60
C VAL A 27 9.53 12.10 -10.36
N PHE A 28 9.83 12.72 -9.23
CA PHE A 28 9.99 12.06 -7.94
C PHE A 28 8.81 12.46 -7.05
N VAL A 29 8.07 11.48 -6.54
CA VAL A 29 6.89 11.68 -5.68
C VAL A 29 7.02 10.81 -4.44
N ASP A 30 6.67 11.34 -3.27
CA ASP A 30 6.56 10.56 -2.04
C ASP A 30 5.10 10.37 -1.62
N TYR A 31 4.82 9.18 -1.10
CA TYR A 31 3.52 8.83 -0.54
C TYR A 31 3.68 8.27 0.87
N ASP A 32 2.72 8.56 1.74
CA ASP A 32 2.62 7.89 3.04
C ASP A 32 2.21 6.42 2.84
N ALA A 33 2.95 5.50 3.46
CA ALA A 33 2.58 4.10 3.48
C ALA A 33 1.27 3.90 4.27
N ARG A 34 0.39 3.05 3.74
CA ARG A 34 -0.82 2.59 4.43
C ARG A 34 -0.78 1.08 4.49
N TYR A 35 -0.86 0.54 5.70
CA TYR A 35 -0.80 -0.90 5.92
C TYR A 35 -2.22 -1.43 6.02
N VAL A 36 -2.55 -2.40 5.18
CA VAL A 36 -3.86 -3.03 5.15
C VAL A 36 -3.69 -4.50 5.43
N PHE A 37 -4.44 -5.00 6.41
CA PHE A 37 -4.56 -6.43 6.64
C PHE A 37 -6.01 -6.83 6.84
N TYR A 38 -6.23 -8.12 6.76
CA TYR A 38 -7.51 -8.76 6.94
C TYR A 38 -7.38 -9.79 8.05
N TYR A 39 -8.36 -9.84 8.94
CA TYR A 39 -8.42 -10.85 10.00
C TYR A 39 -9.81 -11.51 10.01
N PRO A 40 -9.92 -12.77 10.49
CA PRO A 40 -11.21 -13.46 10.63
C PRO A 40 -12.19 -12.70 11.53
N ASP A 41 -13.35 -12.38 10.97
CA ASP A 41 -14.46 -11.75 11.70
C ASP A 41 -15.77 -12.15 11.03
N SER A 42 -16.69 -12.75 11.79
CA SER A 42 -18.00 -13.18 11.27
C SER A 42 -18.86 -12.02 10.77
N ARG A 43 -18.59 -10.78 11.21
CA ARG A 43 -19.26 -9.55 10.77
C ARG A 43 -18.49 -8.82 9.67
N GLY A 44 -17.37 -9.38 9.24
CA GLY A 44 -16.52 -8.83 8.20
C GLY A 44 -17.24 -8.70 6.85
N LYS A 45 -16.79 -7.75 6.03
CA LYS A 45 -17.35 -7.46 4.70
C LYS A 45 -16.57 -8.08 3.55
N HIS A 46 -15.45 -8.75 3.84
CA HIS A 46 -14.57 -9.34 2.84
C HIS A 46 -14.55 -10.87 2.97
N LYS A 47 -14.05 -11.55 1.93
CA LYS A 47 -13.87 -13.00 1.93
C LYS A 47 -12.45 -13.38 1.57
N SER A 48 -11.91 -14.38 2.26
CA SER A 48 -10.65 -15.03 1.88
C SER A 48 -10.83 -15.88 0.61
N MET A 49 -9.73 -16.35 0.05
CA MET A 49 -9.75 -17.30 -1.07
C MET A 49 -10.40 -18.64 -0.71
N THR A 50 -10.45 -18.99 0.57
CA THR A 50 -11.08 -20.22 1.09
C THR A 50 -12.51 -19.99 1.59
N GLY A 51 -13.05 -18.76 1.49
CA GLY A 51 -14.44 -18.42 1.79
C GLY A 51 -14.70 -17.88 3.21
N GLU A 52 -13.68 -17.80 4.05
CA GLU A 52 -13.76 -17.25 5.40
C GLU A 52 -14.12 -15.75 5.37
N THR A 53 -15.00 -15.32 6.26
CA THR A 53 -15.39 -13.90 6.37
C THR A 53 -14.31 -13.12 7.11
N LEU A 54 -13.89 -11.99 6.52
CA LEU A 54 -12.77 -11.18 7.00
C LEU A 54 -13.19 -9.71 7.19
N GLN A 55 -12.65 -9.08 8.23
CA GLN A 55 -12.71 -7.65 8.43
C GLN A 55 -11.38 -6.99 8.01
N LYS A 56 -11.48 -5.87 7.29
CA LYS A 56 -10.33 -5.06 6.85
C LYS A 56 -9.93 -4.07 7.94
N ILE A 57 -8.65 -4.00 8.25
CA ILE A 57 -8.04 -2.96 9.07
C ILE A 57 -7.06 -2.14 8.22
N THR A 58 -6.93 -0.86 8.54
CA THR A 58 -5.96 0.04 7.91
C THR A 58 -5.21 0.79 8.99
N CYS A 59 -3.90 0.57 9.05
CA CYS A 59 -2.99 1.24 9.98
C CYS A 59 -2.24 2.36 9.28
N ARG A 60 -1.88 3.39 10.05
CA ARG A 60 -1.16 4.56 9.54
C ARG A 60 0.35 4.38 9.58
N THR A 61 0.85 3.51 10.46
CA THR A 61 2.28 3.25 10.66
C THR A 61 2.54 1.74 10.69
N SER A 62 3.78 1.35 10.41
CA SER A 62 4.20 -0.06 10.52
C SER A 62 4.20 -0.60 11.94
N LYS A 63 4.19 0.27 12.96
CA LYS A 63 4.15 -0.11 14.38
C LYS A 63 2.74 -0.45 14.86
N GLU A 64 1.73 0.14 14.24
CA GLU A 64 0.31 -0.18 14.49
C GLU A 64 -0.13 -1.47 13.77
N PHE A 65 0.67 -1.93 12.82
CA PHE A 65 0.43 -3.14 12.03
C PHE A 65 0.98 -4.38 12.75
#